data_AF-A0A5Q2MGH4-F1
#
_entry.id   AF-A0A5Q2MGH4-F1
#
_cell.length_a   1.000
_cell.length_b   1.000
_cell.length_c   1.000
_cell.angle_alpha   90.00
_cell.angle_beta   90.00
_cell.angle_gamma   90.00
#
_symmetry.space_group_name_H-M   'P 1'
#
loop_
_entity.id
_entity.type
_entity.pdbx_description
1 polymer ?
#
loop_
_entity_poly.entity_id
_entity_poly.type
_entity_poly.pdbx_seq_one_letter_code
_entity_poly.pdbx_strand_id
1 'polypeptide(L)' 'MRTSVKADDATSPDLIRKIEAADESLRISFSGMPIDEVVPEVERSLSELDLDLPEATVQDWAQHVVDRADYVLEIR' A
#
# COMPACT_ATOMS: atom_id res chain seq x y z
N MET A 1 4.84 -17.42 3.62
CA MET A 1 5.40 -16.66 4.76
C MET A 1 4.55 -15.40 4.86
N ARG A 2 3.82 -15.19 5.96
CA ARG A 2 2.90 -14.04 6.13
C ARG A 2 3.67 -12.96 6.87
N THR A 3 4.05 -11.88 6.20
CA THR A 3 4.68 -10.73 6.84
C THR A 3 3.57 -9.85 7.40
N SER A 4 3.21 -10.05 8.66
CA SER A 4 2.23 -9.21 9.36
C SER A 4 2.98 -8.03 9.99
N VAL A 5 2.77 -6.82 9.47
CA VAL A 5 3.22 -5.59 10.11
C VAL A 5 2.39 -5.44 11.40
N LYS A 6 3.02 -5.67 12.55
CA LYS A 6 2.39 -5.39 13.84
C LYS A 6 2.42 -3.88 14.05
N ALA A 7 1.30 -3.22 13.75
CA ALA A 7 1.04 -1.90 14.26
C ALA A 7 0.93 -2.01 15.79
N ASP A 8 1.77 -1.29 16.52
CA ASP A 8 1.68 -1.18 17.97
C ASP A 8 0.25 -0.81 18.38
N ASP A 9 -0.19 -1.33 19.53
CA ASP A 9 -1.54 -1.30 20.14
C ASP A 9 -2.11 0.13 20.39
N ALA A 10 -1.44 1.18 19.87
CA ALA A 10 -1.83 2.59 19.95
C ALA A 10 -2.22 3.22 18.60
N THR A 11 -2.40 2.41 17.55
CA THR A 11 -2.83 2.92 16.24
C THR A 11 -4.31 3.28 16.30
N SER A 12 -4.63 4.58 16.25
CA SER A 12 -6.01 5.05 16.26
C SER A 12 -6.80 4.38 15.13
N PRO A 13 -8.05 3.93 15.36
CA PRO A 13 -8.88 3.32 14.31
C PRO A 13 -9.06 4.24 13.09
N ASP A 14 -8.93 5.55 13.25
CA ASP A 14 -8.96 6.50 12.14
C ASP A 14 -7.69 6.44 11.29
N LEU A 15 -6.52 6.19 11.89
CA LEU A 15 -5.27 5.99 11.16
C LEU A 15 -5.29 4.67 10.38
N ILE A 16 -5.85 3.61 10.97
CA ILE A 16 -6.04 2.32 10.28
C ILE A 16 -6.92 2.51 9.03
N ARG A 17 -8.07 3.19 9.15
CA ARG A 17 -8.94 3.47 7.99
C ARG A 17 -8.25 4.29 6.91
N LYS A 18 -7.43 5.26 7.29
CA LYS A 18 -6.67 6.08 6.32
C LYS A 18 -5.63 5.26 5.57
N ILE A 19 -4.93 4.36 6.27
CA ILE A 19 -3.98 3.42 5.67
C ILE A 19 -4.69 2.48 4.70
N GLU A 20 -5.83 1.91 5.09
CA GLU A 20 -6.63 1.03 4.22
C GLU A 20 -7.14 1.76 2.97
N ALA A 21 -7.62 3.00 3.12
CA ALA A 21 -8.07 3.82 2.00
C ALA A 21 -6.92 4.20 1.05
N ALA A 22 -5.74 4.50 1.60
CA ALA A 22 -4.54 4.77 0.82
C ALA A 22 -4.10 3.53 0.03
N ASP A 23 -4.06 2.35 0.66
CA ASP A 23 -3.75 1.07 0.00
C ASP A 23 -4.70 0.80 -1.18
N GLU A 24 -6.01 0.95 -0.95
CA GLU A 24 -7.02 0.74 -1.99
C GLU A 24 -6.85 1.72 -3.14
N SER A 25 -6.64 3.01 -2.85
CA SER A 25 -6.42 4.03 -3.88
C SER A 25 -5.17 3.74 -4.71
N LEU A 26 -4.04 3.42 -4.06
CA LEU A 26 -2.79 3.11 -4.74
C LEU A 26 -2.94 1.90 -5.65
N ARG A 27 -3.66 0.87 -5.20
CA ARG A 27 -3.89 -0.33 -6.01
C ARG A 27 -4.82 -0.10 -7.19
N ILE A 28 -5.84 0.73 -7.05
CA ILE A 28 -6.70 1.09 -8.18
C ILE A 28 -5.90 1.85 -9.24
N SER A 29 -5.00 2.74 -8.81
CA SER A 29 -4.27 3.62 -9.73
C SER A 29 -3.00 3.00 -10.32
N PHE A 30 -2.31 2.13 -9.60
CA PHE A 30 -0.94 1.70 -9.93
C PHE A 30 -0.76 0.17 -10.03
N SER A 31 -1.83 -0.62 -9.93
CA SER A 31 -1.73 -2.08 -10.13
C SER A 31 -1.20 -2.42 -11.52
N GLY A 32 -0.28 -3.38 -11.60
CA GLY A 32 0.35 -3.80 -12.86
C GLY A 32 1.35 -2.80 -13.46
N MET A 33 1.66 -1.69 -12.78
CA MET A 33 2.71 -0.75 -13.19
C MET A 33 4.10 -1.22 -12.75
N PRO A 34 5.19 -0.71 -13.36
CA PRO A 34 6.55 -0.98 -12.90
C PRO A 34 6.75 -0.51 -11.46
N ILE A 35 7.40 -1.34 -10.63
CA ILE A 35 7.58 -1.04 -9.20
C ILE A 35 8.35 0.27 -8.96
N ASP A 36 9.27 0.63 -9.85
CA ASP A 36 10.02 1.88 -9.82
C ASP A 36 9.14 3.12 -10.02
N GLU A 37 7.98 2.98 -10.68
CA GLU A 37 6.97 4.04 -10.78
C GLU A 37 6.02 4.06 -9.58
N VAL A 38 5.84 2.93 -8.89
CA VAL A 38 4.91 2.80 -7.75
C VAL A 38 5.53 3.21 -6.42
N VAL A 39 6.81 2.87 -6.18
CA VAL A 39 7.54 3.25 -4.95
C VAL A 39 7.40 4.73 -4.59
N PRO A 40 7.67 5.71 -5.48
CA PRO A 40 7.54 7.13 -5.12
C PRO A 40 6.10 7.54 -4.76
N GLU A 41 5.09 6.86 -5.31
CA GLU A 41 3.68 7.13 -4.98
C GLU A 41 3.30 6.55 -3.61
N VAL A 42 3.84 5.39 -3.25
CA VAL A 42 3.72 4.84 -1.90
C VAL A 42 4.39 5.77 -0.89
N GLU A 43 5.61 6.24 -1.16
CA GLU A 43 6.31 7.21 -0.29
C GLU A 43 5.52 8.51 -0.10
N ARG A 44 4.92 9.02 -1.18
CA ARG A 44 4.06 10.20 -1.13
C ARG A 44 2.83 9.96 -0.27
N SER A 45 2.16 8.82 -0.44
CA SER A 45 0.97 8.48 0.34
C SER A 45 1.28 8.29 1.82
N LEU A 46 2.41 7.65 2.15
CA LEU A 46 2.91 7.52 3.52
C LEU A 46 3.20 8.90 4.16
N SER A 47 3.82 9.80 3.40
CA SER A 47 4.09 11.17 3.85
C SER A 47 2.80 11.96 4.11
N GLU A 48 1.77 11.80 3.27
CA GLU A 48 0.44 12.40 3.49
C GLU A 48 -0.26 11.86 4.76
N LEU A 49 0.11 10.66 5.19
CA LEU A 49 -0.38 10.01 6.42
C LEU A 49 0.51 10.29 7.65
N ASP A 50 1.58 11.07 7.51
CA ASP A 50 2.59 11.31 8.56
C ASP A 50 3.21 9.98 9.06
N LEU A 51 3.42 9.05 8.13
CA LEU A 51 4.03 7.74 8.39
C LEU A 51 5.44 7.70 7.80
N ASP A 52 6.43 7.60 8.68
CA ASP A 52 7.82 7.34 8.31
C ASP A 52 8.11 5.85 8.49
N LEU A 53 8.22 5.12 7.38
CA LEU A 53 8.46 3.67 7.37
C LEU A 53 9.83 3.37 6.77
N PRO A 54 10.50 2.29 7.22
CA PRO A 54 11.75 1.85 6.61
C PRO A 54 11.59 1.59 5.10
N GLU A 55 12.62 1.91 4.31
CA GLU A 55 12.63 1.72 2.85
C GLU A 55 12.22 0.30 2.45
N ALA A 56 12.67 -0.73 3.18
CA ALA A 56 12.27 -2.11 2.94
C ALA A 56 10.75 -2.33 3.05
N THR A 57 10.09 -1.67 4.01
CA THR A 57 8.63 -1.73 4.19
C THR A 57 7.90 -1.00 3.06
N VAL A 58 8.46 0.13 2.61
CA VAL A 58 7.93 0.88 1.46
C VAL A 58 7.99 0.02 0.20
N GLN A 59 9.12 -0.64 -0.04
CA GLN A 59 9.28 -1.54 -1.18
C GLN A 59 8.35 -2.76 -1.11
N ASP A 60 8.21 -3.37 0.07
CA ASP A 60 7.25 -4.47 0.27
C ASP A 60 5.81 -4.03 -0.03
N TRP A 61 5.43 -2.81 0.37
CA TRP A 61 4.10 -2.27 0.06
C TRP A 61 3.96 -1.91 -1.43
N ALA A 62 4.95 -1.29 -2.05
CA ALA A 62 4.93 -1.05 -3.50
C ALA A 62 4.79 -2.36 -4.29
N GLN A 63 5.51 -3.42 -3.89
CA GLN A 63 5.36 -4.75 -4.46
C GLN A 63 3.94 -5.28 -4.26
N HIS A 64 3.35 -5.12 -3.06
CA HIS A 64 1.95 -5.47 -2.81
C HIS A 64 0.97 -4.73 -3.73
N VAL A 65 1.21 -3.45 -4.00
CA VAL A 65 0.37 -2.62 -4.88
C VAL A 65 0.44 -3.12 -6.32
N VAL A 66 1.65 -3.40 -6.81
CA VAL A 66 1.92 -3.90 -8.17
C VAL A 66 1.36 -5.30 -8.38
N ASP A 67 1.54 -6.20 -7.41
CA ASP A 67 1.19 -7.63 -7.50
C ASP A 67 -0.31 -7.89 -7.67
N ARG A 68 -1.18 -6.94 -7.32
CA ARG A 68 -2.64 -7.11 -7.42
C ARG A 68 -3.21 -6.77 -8.80
N ALA A 69 -2.45 -7.00 -9.86
CA ALA A 69 -2.95 -6.95 -11.24
C ALA A 69 -3.93 -8.09 -11.59
N ASP A 70 -4.08 -9.12 -10.74
CA ASP A 70 -4.89 -10.32 -11.02
C ASP A 70 -6.32 -10.31 -10.39
N TYR A 71 -7.15 -9.35 -10.77
CA TYR A 71 -8.61 -9.55 -10.74
C TYR A 71 -9.27 -8.84 -11.93
N VAL A 72 -9.25 -9.49 -13.10
CA VAL A 72 -10.23 -9.19 -14.14
C VAL A 72 -11.57 -9.74 -13.67
N LEU A 73 -12.49 -8.85 -13.30
CA LEU A 73 -13.88 -9.22 -13.05
C LEU A 73 -14.55 -9.52 -14.42
N GLU A 74 -14.48 -10.77 -14.90
CA GLU A 74 -15.32 -11.19 -16.02
C GLU A 74 -16.78 -11.23 -15.56
N ILE A 75 -17.55 -10.19 -15.93
CA ILE A 75 -19.01 -10.24 -15.86
C ILE A 75 -19.48 -11.00 -17.11
N ARG A 76 -19.96 -12.23 -16.91
CA ARG A 76 -20.73 -12.97 -17.92
C ARG A 76 -22.20 -13.03 -17.52
#